data_AF-A0A0L8GUF8-F1
#
_entry.id   AF-A0A0L8GUF8-F1
#
_cell.length_a   1.000
_cell.length_b   1.000
_cell.length_c   1.000
_cell.angle_alpha   90.00
_cell.angle_beta   90.00
_cell.angle_gamma   90.00
#
_symmetry.space_group_name_H-M   'P 1'
#
loop_
_entity.id
_entity.type
_entity.pdbx_description
1 polymer ?
#
loop_
_entity_poly.entity_id
_entity_poly.type
_entity_poly.pdbx_seq_one_letter_code
_entity_poly.pdbx_strand_id
1 'polypeptide(L)' 'MHYGNIVVIKRDGKDGAHFPLESKFYLLGRSSKCDIRIQLPKVAPEHCQLSVDKHGK' A
#
# COMPACT_ATOMS: atom_id res chain seq x y z
N MET A 1 9.73 5.57 12.69
CA MET A 1 9.81 4.12 12.93
C MET A 1 9.60 3.44 11.59
N HIS A 2 10.45 2.50 11.20
CA HIS A 2 10.34 1.79 9.92
C HIS A 2 9.86 0.37 10.18
N TYR A 3 8.72 0.00 9.61
CA TYR A 3 8.08 -1.31 9.80
C TYR A 3 8.30 -2.26 8.62
N GLY A 4 8.85 -1.77 7.50
CA GLY A 4 9.08 -2.54 6.29
C GLY A 4 8.82 -1.74 5.03
N ASN A 5 8.68 -2.42 3.89
CA ASN A 5 8.38 -1.80 2.60
C ASN A 5 7.26 -2.57 1.88
N ILE A 6 6.29 -1.86 1.31
CA ILE A 6 5.40 -2.41 0.30
C ILE A 6 6.09 -2.29 -1.05
N VAL A 7 6.20 -3.41 -1.78
CA VAL A 7 6.75 -3.44 -3.13
C VAL A 7 5.62 -3.75 -4.11
N VAL A 8 5.46 -2.92 -5.13
CA VAL A 8 4.50 -3.19 -6.21
C VAL A 8 5.09 -4.27 -7.11
N ILE A 9 4.43 -5.42 -7.19
CA ILE A 9 4.78 -6.44 -8.18
C ILE A 9 4.07 -6.11 -9.50
N LYS A 10 4.87 -5.84 -10.53
CA LYS A 10 4.36 -5.59 -11.89
C LYS A 10 3.85 -6.89 -12.52
N ARG A 11 3.10 -6.75 -13.62
CA ARG A 11 2.55 -7.90 -14.36
C ARG A 11 3.62 -8.82 -14.98
N ASP A 12 4.83 -8.30 -15.18
CA ASP A 12 5.98 -9.06 -15.66
C ASP A 12 6.73 -9.79 -14.52
N GLY A 13 6.19 -9.76 -13.30
CA GLY A 13 6.77 -10.40 -12.11
C GLY A 13 7.93 -9.62 -11.50
N LYS A 14 8.30 -8.46 -12.03
CA LYS A 14 9.38 -7.64 -11.50
C LYS A 14 8.88 -6.63 -10.47
N ASP A 15 9.80 -6.18 -9.64
CA ASP A 15 9.56 -5.12 -8.69
C ASP A 15 9.30 -3.77 -9.40
N GLY A 16 8.42 -3.00 -8.80
CA GLY A 16 7.99 -1.67 -9.21
C GLY A 16 8.33 -0.62 -8.16
N ALA A 17 7.35 0.21 -7.82
CA ALA A 17 7.53 1.22 -6.79
C ALA A 17 7.65 0.58 -5.41
N HIS A 18 8.46 1.18 -4.54
CA HIS A 18 8.63 0.81 -3.14
C HIS A 18 8.03 1.92 -2.27
N PHE A 19 7.23 1.53 -1.28
CA PHE A 19 6.61 2.44 -0.32
C PHE A 19 7.07 2.06 1.09
N PRO A 20 7.85 2.92 1.77
CA PRO A 20 8.29 2.64 3.14
C PRO A 20 7.10 2.70 4.10
N LEU A 21 7.03 1.71 4.99
CA LEU A 21 6.05 1.65 6.07
C LEU A 21 6.57 2.44 7.26
N GLU A 22 6.16 3.70 7.33
CA GLU A 22 6.51 4.67 8.36
C GLU A 22 5.34 4.97 9.30
N SER A 23 4.11 4.65 8.87
CA SER A 23 2.86 4.72 9.64
C SER A 23 2.38 3.32 10.07
N LYS A 24 1.49 3.27 11.06
CA LYS A 24 0.83 2.02 11.47
C LYS A 24 -0.36 1.65 10.60
N PHE A 25 -0.90 2.60 9.84
CA PHE A 25 -2.08 2.40 9.01
C PHE A 25 -1.82 2.98 7.62
N TYR A 26 -2.18 2.22 6.59
CA TYR A 26 -2.15 2.64 5.20
C TYR A 26 -3.44 2.21 4.52
N LEU A 27 -4.13 3.17 3.91
CA LEU A 27 -5.28 2.92 3.06
C LEU A 27 -4.82 2.80 1.60
N LEU A 28 -5.21 1.70 0.96
CA LEU A 28 -4.94 1.43 -0.44
C LEU A 28 -6.24 1.53 -1.24
N GLY A 29 -6.23 2.27 -2.35
CA GLY A 29 -7.43 2.45 -3.15
C GLY A 29 -7.23 3.38 -4.34
N ARG A 30 -8.31 3.64 -5.09
CA ARG A 30 -8.28 4.51 -6.27
C ARG A 30 -8.46 6.00 -5.93
N SER A 31 -9.04 6.28 -4.76
CA SER A 31 -9.26 7.64 -4.26
C SER A 31 -7.95 8.39 -4.07
N SER A 32 -7.95 9.70 -4.29
CA SER A 32 -6.81 10.57 -3.96
C SER A 32 -6.58 10.74 -2.46
N LYS A 33 -7.51 10.26 -1.63
CA LYS A 33 -7.40 10.29 -0.17
C LYS A 33 -6.64 9.09 0.40
N CYS A 34 -6.37 8.06 -0.40
CA CYS A 34 -5.63 6.88 0.03
C CYS A 34 -4.13 7.18 0.10
N ASP A 35 -3.45 6.61 1.10
CA ASP A 35 -2.00 6.72 1.25
C ASP A 35 -1.26 6.13 0.02
N ILE A 36 -1.75 4.99 -0.49
CA ILE A 36 -1.26 4.38 -1.73
C ILE A 36 -2.37 4.35 -2.76
N ARG A 37 -2.23 5.21 -3.77
CA ARG A 37 -3.22 5.35 -4.83
C ARG A 37 -2.94 4.44 -6.02
N ILE A 38 -3.91 3.59 -6.37
CA ILE A 38 -3.84 2.67 -7.51
C ILE A 38 -4.81 3.12 -8.60
N GLN A 39 -4.28 3.58 -9.73
CA GLN A 39 -5.05 4.12 -10.85
C GLN A 39 -5.54 3.02 -11.81
N LEU A 40 -6.38 2.11 -11.30
CA LEU A 40 -7.00 1.07 -12.12
C LEU A 40 -8.53 1.10 -11.93
N PRO A 41 -9.34 1.06 -13.00
CA PRO A 41 -10.80 1.18 -12.90
C PRO A 41 -11.46 0.14 -11.96
N LYS A 42 -10.87 -1.06 -11.86
CA LYS A 42 -11.37 -2.15 -11.02
C LYS A 42 -11.05 -1.99 -9.53
N VAL A 43 -10.21 -1.02 -9.15
CA VAL A 43 -9.87 -0.75 -7.76
C VAL A 43 -10.94 0.16 -7.15
N ALA A 44 -11.45 -0.26 -5.99
CA ALA A 44 -12.43 0.49 -5.23
C ALA A 44 -11.84 1.83 -4.74
N PRO A 45 -12.66 2.87 -4.46
CA PRO A 45 -12.17 4.13 -3.88
C PRO A 45 -11.30 3.88 -2.64
N GLU A 46 -11.74 2.99 -1.77
CA GLU A 46 -11.04 2.44 -0.60
C GLU A 46 -11.11 0.91 -0.73
N HIS A 47 -9.99 0.27 -1.01
CA HIS A 47 -9.97 -1.14 -1.44
C HIS A 47 -9.52 -2.08 -0.33
N CYS A 48 -8.45 -1.73 0.37
CA CYS A 48 -8.00 -2.45 1.54
C CYS A 48 -7.19 -1.53 2.45
N GLN A 49 -7.00 -1.96 3.69
CA GLN A 49 -6.17 -1.26 4.67
C GLN A 49 -5.09 -2.21 5.17
N LEU A 50 -3.86 -1.72 5.24
CA LEU A 50 -2.78 -2.36 5.97
C LEU A 50 -2.70 -1.75 7.37
N SER A 51 -2.58 -2.60 8.39
CA SER A 51 -2.32 -2.18 9.76
C SER A 51 -1.13 -2.94 10.33
N VAL A 52 -0.17 -2.22 10.90
CA VAL A 52 0.95 -2.80 11.64
C VAL A 52 0.53 -3.01 13.10
N ASP A 53 0.67 -4.23 13.59
CA ASP A 53 0.31 -4.59 14.95
C ASP A 53 1.33 -4.09 15.99
N LYS A 54 1.09 -4.41 17.26
CA LYS A 54 1.96 -4.04 18.38
C LYS A 54 3.35 -4.72 18.36
N HIS A 55 3.53 -5.74 17.54
CA HIS A 55 4.77 -6.47 17.33
C HIS A 55 5.53 -6.01 16.08
N GLY A 56 5.02 -4.99 15.37
CA GLY A 56 5.63 -4.51 14.14
C GLY A 56 5.37 -5.41 12.94
N LYS A 57 4.30 -6.21 12.96
CA LYS A 57 3.91 -7.14 11.90
C LYS A 57 2.64 -6.72 11.20
#